data_AF-A0A845YPH4-F1
#
_entry.id   AF-A0A845YPH4-F1
#
_cell.length_a   1.000
_cell.length_b   1.000
_cell.length_c   1.000
_cell.angle_alpha   90.00
_cell.angle_beta   90.00
_cell.angle_gamma   90.00
#
_symmetry.space_group_name_H-M   'P 1'
#
loop_
_entity.id
_entity.type
_entity.pdbx_description
1 polymer ?
#
loop_
_entity_poly.entity_id
_entity_poly.type
_entity_poly.pdbx_seq_one_letter_code
_entity_poly.pdbx_strand_id
1 'polypeptide(L)'
;SQTLKSSGLSPDLLELEITETALMQDASAAIKTLNELKKLGMRLAVDDFGTGYSSLGYLQKLPIDTLKIDNCFVRGVQTDRKNQVILKSAIQMGHELGLRIIAEGVETTDERVLLEHYQCDFAQGYLIGKPMSAQRLQAYLEQRLAVIHLVS
;
A
#
# COMPACT_ATOMS: atom_id res chain seq x y z
N SER A 1 -6.95 -13.80 16.31
CA SER A 1 -8.14 -13.30 17.05
C SER A 1 -7.80 -12.83 18.47
N GLN A 2 -6.82 -13.43 19.16
CA GLN A 2 -6.46 -13.06 20.54
C GLN A 2 -5.92 -11.62 20.65
N THR A 3 -5.01 -11.20 19.77
CA THR A 3 -4.41 -9.85 19.80
C THR A 3 -5.44 -8.72 19.65
N LEU A 4 -6.35 -8.84 18.67
CA LEU A 4 -7.44 -7.86 18.50
C LEU A 4 -8.35 -7.79 19.74
N LYS A 5 -8.69 -8.94 20.31
CA LYS A 5 -9.52 -9.01 21.52
C LYS A 5 -8.83 -8.34 22.71
N SER A 6 -7.51 -8.55 22.88
CA SER A 6 -6.77 -7.95 23.98
C SER A 6 -6.48 -6.47 23.79
N SER A 7 -6.36 -5.99 22.54
CA SER A 7 -6.12 -4.57 22.25
C SER A 7 -7.38 -3.72 22.23
N GLY A 8 -8.55 -4.33 22.03
CA GLY A 8 -9.81 -3.60 21.81
C GLY A 8 -9.86 -2.87 20.47
N LEU A 9 -8.90 -3.11 19.57
CA LEU A 9 -8.85 -2.50 18.25
C LEU A 9 -9.95 -3.09 17.37
N SER A 10 -10.75 -2.22 16.75
CA SER A 10 -11.72 -2.66 15.75
C SER A 10 -10.98 -3.26 14.55
N PRO A 11 -11.37 -4.46 14.05
CA PRO A 11 -10.62 -5.14 13.00
C PRO A 11 -10.46 -4.34 11.70
N ASP A 12 -11.43 -3.50 11.36
CA ASP A 12 -11.46 -2.65 10.15
C ASP A 12 -10.45 -1.48 10.19
N LEU A 13 -9.86 -1.23 11.35
CA LEU A 13 -8.75 -0.28 11.55
C LEU A 13 -7.38 -0.96 11.40
N LEU A 14 -7.33 -2.28 11.24
CA LEU A 14 -6.11 -3.03 11.03
C LEU A 14 -6.02 -3.48 9.56
N GLU A 15 -4.93 -3.07 8.91
CA GLU A 15 -4.52 -3.60 7.61
C GLU A 15 -3.32 -4.53 7.83
N LEU A 16 -3.38 -5.72 7.23
CA LEU A 16 -2.26 -6.66 7.20
C LEU A 16 -1.65 -6.65 5.80
N GLU A 17 -0.33 -6.44 5.75
CA GLU A 17 0.46 -6.48 4.54
C GLU A 17 1.09 -7.86 4.39
N ILE A 18 0.95 -8.47 3.21
CA ILE A 18 1.54 -9.77 2.89
C ILE A 18 2.42 -9.61 1.66
N THR A 19 3.69 -9.98 1.80
CA THR A 19 4.64 -9.90 0.70
C THR A 19 4.25 -10.83 -0.44
N GLU A 20 4.56 -10.40 -1.66
CA GLU A 20 4.33 -11.15 -2.88
C GLU A 20 4.91 -12.58 -2.81
N THR A 21 6.13 -12.70 -2.29
CA THR A 21 6.83 -13.98 -2.15
C THR A 21 6.10 -14.92 -1.19
N ALA A 22 5.58 -14.42 -0.07
CA ALA A 22 4.84 -15.25 0.89
C ALA A 22 3.54 -15.81 0.28
N LEU A 23 2.86 -15.03 -0.56
CA LEU A 23 1.65 -15.47 -1.26
C LEU A 23 1.94 -16.58 -2.28
N MET A 24 3.08 -16.51 -2.96
CA MET A 24 3.40 -17.43 -4.06
C MET A 24 3.95 -18.78 -3.60
N GLN A 25 4.37 -18.93 -2.34
CA GLN A 25 4.82 -20.22 -1.80
C GLN A 25 3.70 -21.28 -1.83
N ASP A 26 2.49 -20.91 -1.41
CA ASP A 26 1.28 -21.72 -1.55
C ASP A 26 0.06 -20.80 -1.71
N ALA A 27 -0.21 -20.40 -2.94
CA ALA A 27 -1.29 -19.47 -3.26
C ALA A 27 -2.67 -19.99 -2.81
N SER A 28 -2.90 -21.31 -2.84
CA SER A 28 -4.20 -21.89 -2.46
C SER A 28 -4.41 -21.83 -0.95
N ALA A 29 -3.38 -22.15 -0.16
CA ALA A 29 -3.43 -22.01 1.29
C ALA A 29 -3.49 -20.54 1.72
N ALA A 30 -2.76 -19.66 1.03
CA ALA A 30 -2.79 -18.22 1.27
C ALA A 30 -4.21 -17.67 1.07
N ILE A 31 -4.86 -17.96 -0.07
CA ILE A 31 -6.23 -17.50 -0.36
C ILE A 31 -7.20 -17.95 0.75
N LYS A 32 -7.12 -19.19 1.22
CA LYS A 32 -7.98 -19.67 2.33
C LYS A 32 -7.77 -18.85 3.60
N THR A 33 -6.51 -18.65 3.98
CA THR A 33 -6.15 -17.89 5.19
C THR A 33 -6.57 -16.43 5.09
N LEU A 34 -6.34 -15.78 3.95
CA LEU A 34 -6.75 -14.39 3.72
C LEU A 34 -8.28 -14.24 3.79
N ASN A 35 -9.04 -15.18 3.23
CA ASN A 35 -10.50 -15.17 3.36
C ASN A 35 -10.97 -15.29 4.82
N GLU A 36 -10.28 -16.07 5.66
CA GLU A 36 -10.58 -16.14 7.09
C GLU A 36 -10.29 -14.81 7.79
N LEU A 37 -9.19 -14.14 7.45
CA LEU A 37 -8.86 -12.81 7.97
C LEU A 37 -9.88 -11.75 7.53
N LYS A 38 -10.33 -11.79 6.27
CA LYS A 38 -11.41 -10.90 5.78
C LYS A 38 -12.71 -11.10 6.52
N LYS A 39 -13.07 -12.35 6.86
CA LYS A 39 -14.28 -12.64 7.67
C LYS A 39 -14.21 -12.05 9.08
N LEU A 40 -13.00 -11.77 9.60
CA LEU A 40 -12.83 -11.05 10.86
C LEU A 40 -12.99 -9.53 10.71
N GLY A 41 -13.13 -9.00 9.49
CA GLY A 41 -13.28 -7.58 9.20
C GLY A 41 -11.96 -6.84 8.95
N MET A 42 -10.83 -7.54 8.87
CA MET A 42 -9.53 -6.91 8.59
C MET A 42 -9.42 -6.43 7.15
N ARG A 43 -8.60 -5.41 6.91
CA ARG A 43 -8.12 -5.04 5.57
C ARG A 43 -6.86 -5.83 5.24
N LEU A 44 -6.67 -6.15 3.98
CA LEU A 44 -5.53 -6.92 3.50
C LEU A 44 -4.87 -6.19 2.34
N ALA A 45 -3.54 -6.15 2.35
CA ALA A 45 -2.72 -5.56 1.30
C ALA A 45 -1.71 -6.56 0.77
N VAL A 46 -1.38 -6.45 -0.52
CA VAL A 46 -0.20 -7.11 -1.10
C VAL A 46 0.95 -6.12 -1.09
N ASP A 47 2.07 -6.56 -0.54
CA ASP A 47 3.31 -5.78 -0.44
C ASP A 47 4.33 -6.17 -1.51
N ASP A 48 5.24 -5.25 -1.80
CA ASP A 48 6.35 -5.40 -2.76
C ASP A 48 5.92 -5.77 -4.20
N PHE A 49 4.73 -5.33 -4.66
CA PHE A 49 4.21 -5.75 -5.97
C PHE A 49 5.17 -5.37 -7.10
N GLY A 50 5.53 -6.40 -7.89
CA GLY A 50 6.36 -6.31 -9.08
C GLY A 50 7.84 -6.64 -8.85
N THR A 51 8.22 -7.05 -7.63
CA THR A 51 9.56 -7.58 -7.33
C THR A 51 9.65 -9.11 -7.42
N GLY A 52 8.51 -9.80 -7.57
CA GLY A 52 8.42 -11.26 -7.55
C GLY A 52 7.73 -11.92 -8.76
N TYR A 53 7.16 -13.11 -8.50
CA TYR A 53 6.55 -14.01 -9.50
C TYR A 53 5.01 -14.03 -9.48
N SER A 54 4.34 -13.03 -8.89
CA SER A 54 2.88 -12.99 -8.88
C SER A 54 2.34 -12.93 -10.29
N SER A 55 1.67 -14.00 -10.68
CA SER A 55 0.85 -13.94 -11.88
C SER A 55 -0.34 -13.01 -11.60
N LEU A 56 -0.64 -12.12 -12.54
CA LEU A 56 -1.87 -11.32 -12.52
C LEU A 56 -3.12 -12.21 -12.36
N GLY A 57 -3.03 -13.45 -12.83
CA GLY A 57 -4.08 -14.46 -12.67
C GLY A 57 -4.35 -14.89 -11.22
N TYR A 58 -3.41 -14.72 -10.30
CA TYR A 58 -3.65 -14.90 -8.87
C TYR A 58 -4.13 -13.62 -8.20
N LEU A 59 -3.62 -12.46 -8.61
CA LEU A 59 -4.03 -11.16 -8.05
C LEU A 59 -5.55 -10.98 -8.09
N GLN A 60 -6.20 -11.33 -9.21
CA GLN A 60 -7.67 -11.30 -9.36
C GLN A 60 -8.44 -12.24 -8.41
N LYS A 61 -7.78 -13.22 -7.78
CA LYS A 61 -8.41 -14.20 -6.86
C LYS A 61 -8.15 -13.88 -5.38
N LEU A 62 -7.19 -12.99 -5.09
CA LEU A 62 -6.84 -12.63 -3.73
C LEU A 62 -7.92 -11.74 -3.14
N PRO A 63 -8.38 -11.99 -1.91
CA PRO A 63 -9.41 -11.17 -1.27
C PRO A 63 -8.76 -9.96 -0.58
N ILE A 64 -8.12 -9.09 -1.38
CA ILE A 64 -7.32 -7.94 -0.91
C ILE A 64 -8.04 -6.62 -1.17
N ASP A 65 -7.67 -5.59 -0.43
CA ASP A 65 -8.23 -4.23 -0.52
C ASP A 65 -7.22 -3.22 -1.10
N THR A 66 -5.93 -3.54 -0.99
CA THR A 66 -4.84 -2.61 -1.27
C THR A 66 -3.71 -3.33 -2.02
N LEU A 67 -3.12 -2.66 -3.01
CA LEU A 67 -1.92 -3.10 -3.72
C LEU A 67 -0.82 -2.06 -3.52
N LYS A 68 0.30 -2.47 -2.94
CA LYS A 68 1.47 -1.61 -2.70
C LYS A 68 2.49 -1.84 -3.81
N ILE A 69 2.77 -0.79 -4.58
CA ILE A 69 3.74 -0.81 -5.69
C ILE A 69 5.12 -0.51 -5.12
N ASP A 70 6.05 -1.45 -5.31
CA ASP A 70 7.39 -1.35 -4.76
C ASP A 70 8.16 -0.12 -5.29
N ASN A 71 9.07 0.37 -4.44
CA ASN A 71 9.89 1.53 -4.74
C ASN A 71 10.75 1.39 -6.00
N CYS A 72 11.07 0.17 -6.46
CA CYS A 72 11.87 -0.02 -7.66
C CYS A 72 11.20 0.52 -8.93
N PHE A 73 9.88 0.66 -8.94
CA PHE A 73 9.12 1.29 -10.04
C PHE A 73 8.93 2.79 -9.88
N VAL A 74 9.08 3.30 -8.66
CA VAL A 74 8.85 4.71 -8.30
C VAL A 74 10.15 5.51 -8.36
N ARG A 75 11.24 4.95 -7.84
CA ARG A 75 12.52 5.64 -7.70
C ARG A 75 13.09 6.05 -9.05
N GLY A 76 13.30 7.35 -9.26
CA GLY A 76 13.90 7.86 -10.49
C GLY A 76 13.01 7.72 -11.74
N VAL A 77 11.72 7.45 -11.56
CA VAL A 77 10.75 7.17 -12.64
C VAL A 77 10.65 8.30 -13.67
N GLN A 78 10.95 9.55 -13.31
CA GLN A 78 10.94 10.70 -14.22
C GLN A 78 11.89 10.54 -15.43
N THR A 79 12.96 9.76 -15.29
CA THR A 79 13.93 9.51 -16.38
C THR A 79 13.83 8.13 -17.02
N ASP A 80 13.05 7.21 -16.42
CA ASP A 80 12.91 5.84 -16.93
C ASP A 80 11.52 5.64 -17.56
N ARG A 81 11.48 5.72 -18.89
CA ARG A 81 10.24 5.52 -19.66
C ARG A 81 9.63 4.13 -19.46
N LYS A 82 10.43 3.08 -19.23
CA LYS A 82 9.89 1.73 -19.02
C LYS A 82 9.20 1.66 -17.66
N ASN A 83 9.84 2.19 -16.61
CA ASN A 83 9.23 2.27 -15.29
C ASN A 83 7.97 3.16 -15.30
N GLN A 84 7.95 4.26 -16.04
CA GLN A 84 6.73 5.07 -16.20
C GLN A 84 5.56 4.25 -16.76
N VAL A 85 5.81 3.45 -17.80
CA VAL A 85 4.77 2.60 -18.41
C VAL A 85 4.31 1.53 -17.43
N ILE A 86 5.24 0.87 -16.74
CA ILE A 86 4.91 -0.20 -15.78
C ILE A 86 4.13 0.37 -14.59
N LEU A 87 4.62 1.44 -13.97
CA LEU A 87 3.98 2.12 -12.85
C LEU A 87 2.55 2.56 -13.21
N LYS A 88 2.39 3.27 -14.33
CA LYS A 88 1.07 3.71 -14.81
C LYS A 88 0.13 2.52 -15.05
N SER A 89 0.63 1.45 -15.67
CA SER A 89 -0.18 0.26 -15.96
C SER A 89 -0.58 -0.48 -14.69
N ALA A 90 0.32 -0.57 -13.70
CA ALA A 90 0.05 -1.18 -12.41
C ALA A 90 -1.01 -0.41 -11.61
N ILE A 91 -0.91 0.92 -11.59
CA ILE A 91 -1.92 1.80 -10.96
C ILE A 91 -3.29 1.56 -11.62
N GLN A 92 -3.36 1.70 -12.95
CA GLN A 92 -4.60 1.53 -13.69
C GLN A 92 -5.21 0.13 -13.47
N MET A 93 -4.40 -0.92 -13.58
CA MET A 93 -4.86 -2.30 -13.36
C MET A 93 -5.43 -2.48 -11.95
N GLY A 94 -4.76 -1.97 -10.92
CA GLY A 94 -5.24 -2.09 -9.56
C GLY A 94 -6.59 -1.38 -9.36
N HIS A 95 -6.77 -0.21 -9.95
CA HIS A 95 -8.08 0.48 -9.96
C HIS A 95 -9.17 -0.32 -10.66
N GLU A 96 -8.89 -0.91 -11.83
CA GLU A 96 -9.83 -1.76 -12.57
C GLU A 96 -10.21 -3.04 -11.79
N LEU A 97 -9.34 -3.50 -10.89
CA LEU A 97 -9.60 -4.60 -9.95
C LEU A 97 -10.33 -4.14 -8.68
N GLY A 98 -10.65 -2.85 -8.54
CA GLY A 98 -11.31 -2.27 -7.37
C GLY A 98 -10.39 -2.14 -6.15
N LEU A 99 -9.07 -2.10 -6.36
CA LEU A 99 -8.07 -2.00 -5.30
C LEU A 99 -7.63 -0.54 -5.08
N ARG A 100 -7.29 -0.20 -3.84
CA ARG A 100 -6.55 1.02 -3.52
C ARG A 100 -5.08 0.82 -3.83
N ILE A 101 -4.41 1.86 -4.33
CA ILE A 101 -3.01 1.81 -4.70
C ILE A 101 -2.16 2.67 -3.78
N ILE A 102 -1.10 2.07 -3.24
CA ILE A 102 -0.06 2.77 -2.49
C ILE A 102 1.24 2.67 -3.28
N ALA A 103 1.82 3.80 -3.69
CA ALA A 103 3.17 3.83 -4.24
C ALA A 103 4.19 4.02 -3.13
N GLU A 104 5.20 3.16 -3.08
CA GLU A 104 6.22 3.17 -2.03
C GLU A 104 7.53 3.82 -2.44
N GLY A 105 8.31 4.24 -1.44
CA GLY A 105 9.63 4.84 -1.64
C GLY A 105 9.63 6.18 -2.37
N VAL A 106 8.60 6.99 -2.20
CA VAL A 106 8.56 8.35 -2.76
C VAL A 106 9.53 9.26 -2.01
N GLU A 107 10.57 9.75 -2.69
CA GLU A 107 11.63 10.56 -2.08
C GLU A 107 11.68 11.99 -2.64
N THR A 108 11.15 12.23 -3.84
CA THR A 108 11.23 13.52 -4.54
C THR A 108 9.87 14.08 -4.90
N THR A 109 9.80 15.41 -5.04
CA THR A 109 8.57 16.09 -5.47
C THR A 109 8.16 15.68 -6.88
N ASP A 110 9.12 15.42 -7.76
CA ASP A 110 8.85 14.98 -9.14
C ASP A 110 8.19 13.60 -9.18
N GLU A 111 8.63 12.65 -8.35
CA GLU A 111 7.99 11.34 -8.19
C GLU A 111 6.53 11.50 -7.70
N ARG A 112 6.29 12.34 -6.69
CA ARG A 112 4.93 12.63 -6.20
C ARG A 112 4.04 13.24 -7.30
N VAL A 113 4.53 14.24 -8.02
CA VAL A 113 3.77 14.90 -9.09
C VAL A 113 3.40 13.90 -10.18
N LEU A 114 4.30 12.98 -10.53
CA LEU A 114 4.00 11.94 -11.50
C LEU A 114 2.94 10.95 -11.00
N LEU A 115 3.02 10.54 -9.73
CA LEU A 115 2.02 9.67 -9.10
C LEU A 115 0.63 10.33 -9.06
N GLU A 116 0.57 11.64 -8.76
CA GLU A 116 -0.67 12.42 -8.82
C GLU A 116 -1.22 12.49 -10.24
N HIS A 117 -0.35 12.68 -11.24
CA HIS A 117 -0.76 12.65 -12.65
C HIS A 117 -1.30 11.28 -13.08
N TYR A 118 -0.75 10.20 -12.54
CA TYR A 118 -1.25 8.83 -12.73
C TYR A 118 -2.43 8.47 -11.83
N GLN A 119 -2.94 9.43 -11.05
CA GLN A 119 -4.08 9.27 -10.15
C GLN A 119 -3.87 8.19 -9.08
N CYS A 120 -2.63 7.96 -8.64
CA CYS A 120 -2.33 7.06 -7.52
C CYS A 120 -3.03 7.55 -6.24
N ASP A 121 -3.62 6.62 -5.47
CA ASP A 121 -4.45 6.99 -4.31
C ASP A 121 -3.61 7.49 -3.12
N PHE A 122 -2.51 6.79 -2.84
CA PHE A 122 -1.64 7.09 -1.70
C PHE A 122 -0.16 6.95 -2.05
N ALA A 123 0.65 7.71 -1.31
CA ALA A 123 2.09 7.69 -1.43
C ALA A 123 2.73 7.48 -0.05
N GLN A 124 3.72 6.59 0.01
CA GLN A 124 4.57 6.37 1.17
C GLN A 124 6.03 6.60 0.79
N GLY A 125 6.77 7.32 1.63
CA GLY A 125 8.20 7.52 1.41
C GLY A 125 8.78 8.68 2.20
N TYR A 126 10.10 8.87 2.08
CA TYR A 126 10.84 9.83 2.89
C TYR A 126 10.51 11.29 2.57
N LEU A 127 9.92 11.56 1.39
CA LEU A 127 9.33 12.86 1.08
C LEU A 127 8.21 13.22 2.07
N ILE A 128 7.39 12.24 2.45
CA ILE A 128 6.26 12.43 3.37
C ILE A 128 6.74 12.36 4.81
N GLY A 129 7.45 11.30 5.17
CA GLY A 129 7.94 11.09 6.53
C GLY A 129 8.78 9.83 6.63
N LYS A 130 9.89 9.91 7.37
CA LYS A 130 10.71 8.74 7.67
C LYS A 130 10.06 7.89 8.76
N PRO A 131 10.34 6.58 8.83
CA PRO A 131 9.99 5.75 9.98
C PRO A 131 10.41 6.44 11.28
N MET A 132 9.48 6.51 12.23
CA MET A 132 9.66 7.27 13.46
C MET A 132 9.03 6.53 14.65
N SER A 133 9.48 6.86 15.86
CA SER A 133 8.88 6.29 17.06
C SER A 133 7.44 6.78 17.25
N ALA A 134 6.64 6.03 18.03
CA ALA A 134 5.26 6.41 18.33
C ALA A 134 5.15 7.83 18.92
N GLN A 135 6.07 8.23 19.79
CA GLN A 135 6.09 9.58 20.37
C GLN A 135 6.34 10.67 19.31
N ARG A 136 7.25 10.40 18.35
CA ARG A 136 7.51 11.32 17.25
C ARG A 136 6.33 11.36 16.27
N LEU A 137 5.69 10.22 16.02
CA LEU A 137 4.50 10.14 15.18
C LEU A 137 3.36 10.98 15.76
N GLN A 138 3.11 10.88 17.07
CA GLN A 138 2.09 11.69 17.73
C GLN A 138 2.35 13.20 17.52
N ALA A 139 3.55 13.67 17.81
CA ALA A 139 3.93 15.07 17.60
C ALA A 139 3.83 15.49 16.12
N TYR A 140 4.22 14.60 15.20
CA TYR A 140 4.12 14.84 13.75
C TYR A 140 2.67 15.00 13.29
N LEU A 141 1.75 14.15 13.77
CA LEU A 141 0.33 14.22 13.45
C LEU A 141 -0.34 15.48 14.03
N GLU A 142 -0.03 15.82 15.29
CA GLU A 142 -0.55 17.03 15.95
C GLU A 142 -0.16 18.31 15.17
N GLN A 143 1.09 18.40 14.71
CA GLN A 143 1.54 19.53 13.90
C GLN A 143 0.79 19.64 12.57
N ARG A 144 0.52 18.52 11.89
CA ARG A 144 -0.18 18.55 10.59
C ARG A 144 -1.69 18.79 10.73
N LEU A 145 -2.32 18.33 11.81
CA LEU A 145 -3.71 18.66 12.10
C LEU A 145 -3.88 20.13 12.50
N ALA A 146 -2.90 20.72 13.19
CA ALA A 146 -2.91 22.14 13.54
C ALA A 146 -2.85 23.07 12.31
N VAL A 147 -2.25 22.64 11.20
CA VAL A 147 -2.21 23.40 9.93
C VAL A 147 -3.60 23.48 9.28
N ILE A 148 -4.50 22.51 9.51
CA ILE A 148 -5.87 22.51 8.96
C ILE A 148 -6.77 23.52 9.71
N HIS A 149 -6.46 23.83 10.98
CA HIS A 149 -7.26 24.76 11.80
C HIS A 149 -6.98 26.26 11.59
N LEU A 150 -6.03 26.63 10.71
CA LEU A 150 -5.73 28.03 10.41
C LEU A 150 -6.45 28.58 9.16
N VAL A 151 -7.37 27.79 8.57
CA VAL A 151 -8.25 28.27 7.50
C VAL A 151 -9.70 27.98 7.93
N SER A 152 -10.34 29.00 8.51
CA SER A 152 -11.78 29.09 8.74
C SER A 152 -12.24 30.44 8.23
#